data_AF-C0PU19-F1
#
_entry.id   AF-C0PU19-F1
#
_cell.length_a   1.000
_cell.length_b   1.000
_cell.length_c   1.000
_cell.angle_alpha   90.00
_cell.angle_beta   90.00
_cell.angle_gamma   90.00
#
_symmetry.space_group_name_H-M   'P 1'
#
loop_
_entity.id
_entity.type
_entity.pdbx_description
1 polymer ?
#
loop_
_entity_poly.entity_id
_entity_poly.type
_entity_poly.pdbx_seq_one_letter_code
_entity_poly.pdbx_strand_id
1 'polypeptide(L)'
;HDRLARLGEVAEQHRLVAMFLEPRTEWSRDLPQLAKRTQRGLEEAQIQAMKVPLEETSLPLFFGWFLLPGIQDKVRCTSMDFLKTLDTLEAFKKHLPDFTVEAEKEVDLEQYFQANGALHCTTKFCDYGKAEGAKEYADKPAVEELYGSVFELSLSALFVTPRTVGARVSLSEDQLTLWPADAEKEAVSVVPAAATLPAGSRAHVTLGCAEGVEPQQTGFDLLEILALQQEGQEGELVEEMELGSLAYYGKGRWLLSLREPVSAQACFSSLYGPKKADTTKKDGDKKKKQKCTIL
;
A
#
# COMPACT_ATOMS: atom_id res chain seq x y z
N HIS A 1 -4.12 -19.63 -4.33
CA HIS A 1 -3.55 -18.29 -4.57
C HIS A 1 -3.95 -17.74 -5.92
N ASP A 2 -3.61 -18.41 -7.03
CA ASP A 2 -3.83 -17.89 -8.39
C ASP A 2 -5.29 -17.47 -8.69
N ARG A 3 -6.27 -18.19 -8.13
CA ARG A 3 -7.68 -17.81 -8.26
C ARG A 3 -8.03 -16.50 -7.53
N LEU A 4 -7.52 -16.32 -6.30
CA LEU A 4 -7.74 -15.09 -5.52
C LEU A 4 -6.97 -13.92 -6.14
N ALA A 5 -5.74 -14.20 -6.60
CA ALA A 5 -4.93 -13.26 -7.37
C ALA A 5 -5.67 -12.75 -8.60
N ARG A 6 -6.27 -13.68 -9.36
CA ARG A 6 -7.04 -13.34 -10.55
C ARG A 6 -8.26 -12.46 -10.23
N LEU A 7 -8.92 -12.68 -9.10
CA LEU A 7 -10.02 -11.82 -8.66
C LEU A 7 -9.52 -10.41 -8.32
N GLY A 8 -8.36 -10.29 -7.68
CA GLY A 8 -7.69 -9.02 -7.42
C GLY A 8 -7.35 -8.27 -8.71
N GLU A 9 -6.73 -8.95 -9.68
CA GLU A 9 -6.41 -8.37 -11.00
C GLU A 9 -7.66 -7.85 -11.72
N VAL A 10 -8.75 -8.61 -11.70
CA VAL A 10 -10.01 -8.19 -12.32
C VAL A 10 -10.59 -6.98 -11.59
N ALA A 11 -10.55 -6.96 -10.26
CA ALA A 11 -11.01 -5.80 -9.50
C ALA A 11 -10.21 -4.54 -9.87
N GLU A 12 -8.88 -4.65 -9.93
CA GLU A 12 -7.99 -3.56 -10.33
C GLU A 12 -8.29 -3.03 -11.74
N GLN A 13 -8.47 -3.92 -12.73
CA GLN A 13 -8.82 -3.55 -14.11
C GLN A 13 -10.11 -2.73 -14.20
N HIS A 14 -11.05 -2.99 -13.30
CA HIS A 14 -12.34 -2.31 -13.25
C HIS A 14 -12.40 -1.21 -12.18
N ARG A 15 -11.27 -0.87 -11.54
CA ARG A 15 -11.19 0.09 -10.42
C ARG A 15 -12.19 -0.26 -9.31
N LEU A 16 -12.21 -1.51 -8.90
CA LEU A 16 -13.03 -2.04 -7.81
C LEU A 16 -12.15 -2.49 -6.65
N VAL A 17 -12.75 -2.63 -5.46
CA VAL A 17 -12.11 -3.22 -4.29
C VAL A 17 -12.58 -4.66 -4.15
N ALA A 18 -11.65 -5.61 -4.13
CA ALA A 18 -11.97 -7.01 -3.87
C ALA A 18 -12.13 -7.23 -2.36
N MET A 19 -13.26 -7.82 -1.96
CA MET A 19 -13.52 -8.19 -0.57
C MET A 19 -13.64 -9.71 -0.45
N PHE A 20 -12.85 -10.29 0.45
CA PHE A 20 -12.90 -11.69 0.79
C PHE A 20 -13.65 -11.83 2.11
N LEU A 21 -14.81 -12.46 2.09
CA LEU A 21 -15.67 -12.60 3.25
C LEU A 21 -15.57 -14.03 3.79
N GLU A 22 -15.30 -14.14 5.09
CA GLU A 22 -15.37 -15.41 5.81
C GLU A 22 -16.68 -15.48 6.62
N PRO A 23 -17.46 -16.58 6.50
CA PRO A 23 -18.62 -16.80 7.36
C PRO A 23 -18.21 -16.92 8.84
N ARG A 24 -18.79 -16.07 9.70
CA ARG A 24 -18.58 -16.10 11.16
C ARG A 24 -19.53 -17.02 11.92
N THR A 25 -20.07 -18.03 11.24
CA THR A 25 -20.94 -19.00 11.90
C THR A 25 -20.11 -19.90 12.82
N GLU A 26 -20.67 -20.31 13.97
CA GLU A 26 -19.97 -21.20 14.92
C GLU A 26 -19.48 -22.51 14.28
N TRP A 27 -20.14 -22.94 13.20
CA TRP A 27 -19.85 -24.17 12.47
C TRP A 27 -19.00 -23.96 11.20
N SER A 28 -18.51 -22.74 10.91
CA SER A 28 -17.80 -22.42 9.67
C SER A 28 -16.54 -23.26 9.44
N ARG A 29 -15.97 -23.83 10.51
CA ARG A 29 -14.79 -24.70 10.50
C ARG A 29 -15.05 -26.12 11.03
N ASP A 30 -16.30 -26.47 11.34
CA ASP A 30 -16.73 -27.78 11.85
C ASP A 30 -17.03 -28.75 10.69
N LEU A 31 -16.17 -29.77 10.52
CA LEU A 31 -16.26 -30.71 9.39
C LEU A 31 -17.59 -31.50 9.37
N PRO A 32 -18.05 -32.15 10.47
CA PRO A 32 -19.35 -32.81 10.51
C PRO A 32 -20.52 -31.89 10.13
N GLN A 33 -20.54 -30.65 10.62
CA GLN A 33 -21.59 -29.69 10.30
C GLN A 33 -21.55 -29.27 8.83
N LEU A 34 -20.36 -28.99 8.31
CA LEU A 34 -20.17 -28.62 6.91
C LEU A 34 -20.60 -29.75 5.95
N ALA A 35 -20.27 -31.01 6.28
CA ALA A 35 -20.67 -32.19 5.50
C ALA A 35 -22.19 -32.39 5.45
N LYS A 36 -22.91 -32.05 6.54
CA LYS A 36 -24.38 -32.10 6.57
C LYS A 36 -25.05 -30.95 5.82
N ARG A 37 -24.40 -29.79 5.77
CA ARG A 37 -24.97 -28.54 5.23
C ARG A 37 -24.66 -28.31 3.76
N THR A 38 -23.65 -28.99 3.21
CA THR A 38 -23.26 -28.84 1.81
C THR A 38 -24.30 -29.44 0.85
N GLN A 39 -24.72 -28.67 -0.15
CA GLN A 39 -25.59 -29.17 -1.23
C GLN A 39 -24.81 -30.01 -2.27
N ARG A 40 -23.47 -30.04 -2.17
CA ARG A 40 -22.58 -30.75 -3.10
C ARG A 40 -22.36 -32.22 -2.73
N GLY A 41 -22.95 -32.70 -1.62
CA GLY A 41 -22.79 -34.07 -1.13
C GLY A 41 -21.34 -34.44 -0.79
N LEU A 42 -20.57 -33.50 -0.25
CA LEU A 42 -19.16 -33.72 0.10
C LEU A 42 -19.04 -34.41 1.45
N GLU A 43 -18.19 -35.43 1.53
CA GLU A 43 -17.83 -36.13 2.76
C GLU A 43 -16.79 -35.34 3.58
N GLU A 44 -16.67 -35.62 4.88
CA GLU A 44 -15.73 -34.93 5.79
C GLU A 44 -14.28 -34.98 5.29
N ALA A 45 -13.84 -36.12 4.75
CA ALA A 45 -12.50 -36.28 4.20
C ALA A 45 -12.24 -35.35 3.00
N GLN A 46 -13.26 -35.14 2.16
CA GLN A 46 -13.17 -34.23 1.01
C GLN A 46 -13.15 -32.77 1.45
N ILE A 47 -13.94 -32.42 2.47
CA ILE A 47 -13.94 -31.07 3.05
C ILE A 47 -12.60 -30.77 3.73
N GLN A 48 -12.06 -31.73 4.48
CA GLN A 48 -10.74 -31.59 5.09
C GLN A 48 -9.64 -31.40 4.04
N ALA A 49 -9.69 -32.15 2.93
CA ALA A 49 -8.75 -31.96 1.83
C ALA A 49 -8.86 -30.58 1.16
N MET A 50 -10.04 -29.95 1.19
CA MET A 50 -10.25 -28.57 0.70
C MET A 50 -9.85 -27.51 1.73
N LYS A 51 -9.86 -27.82 3.03
CA LYS A 51 -9.50 -26.91 4.12
C LYS A 51 -8.01 -26.56 4.10
N VAL A 52 -7.14 -27.53 3.85
CA VAL A 52 -5.68 -27.33 3.77
C VAL A 52 -5.30 -26.24 2.76
N PRO A 53 -5.68 -26.31 1.46
CA PRO A 53 -5.35 -25.27 0.51
C PRO A 53 -6.08 -23.95 0.78
N LEU A 54 -7.22 -23.96 1.48
CA LEU A 54 -7.89 -22.73 1.92
C LEU A 54 -7.05 -22.00 2.97
N GLU A 55 -6.57 -22.72 3.98
CA GLU A 55 -5.72 -22.19 5.07
C GLU A 55 -4.36 -21.73 4.55
N GLU A 56 -3.74 -22.47 3.62
CA GLU A 56 -2.52 -22.02 2.94
C GLU A 56 -2.71 -20.69 2.18
N THR A 57 -3.96 -20.40 1.79
CA THR A 57 -4.34 -19.19 1.06
C THR A 57 -5.08 -18.15 1.91
N SER A 58 -5.19 -18.35 3.23
CA SER A 58 -6.03 -17.50 4.06
C SER A 58 -5.41 -16.15 4.38
N LEU A 59 -4.09 -16.03 4.27
CA LEU A 59 -3.38 -14.77 4.49
C LEU A 59 -3.11 -14.06 3.15
N PRO A 60 -3.35 -12.75 3.09
CA PRO A 60 -3.15 -11.96 1.88
C PRO A 60 -1.68 -11.70 1.60
N LEU A 61 -1.39 -11.06 0.47
CA LEU A 61 -0.10 -10.43 0.23
C LEU A 61 0.12 -9.29 1.22
N PHE A 62 -0.89 -8.43 1.41
CA PHE A 62 -0.91 -7.38 2.42
C PHE A 62 -2.33 -6.95 2.79
N PHE A 63 -2.47 -6.35 3.97
CA PHE A 63 -3.65 -5.59 4.40
C PHE A 63 -3.44 -4.09 4.17
N GLY A 64 -4.53 -3.36 3.97
CA GLY A 64 -4.47 -1.91 3.84
C GLY A 64 -5.83 -1.26 3.59
N TRP A 65 -5.82 0.07 3.57
CA TRP A 65 -6.96 0.87 3.16
C TRP A 65 -6.89 1.18 1.67
N PHE A 66 -7.84 0.68 0.90
CA PHE A 66 -7.93 0.89 -0.54
C PHE A 66 -8.85 2.06 -0.82
N LEU A 67 -8.33 3.12 -1.45
CA LEU A 67 -9.10 4.33 -1.74
C LEU A 67 -10.27 3.99 -2.68
N LEU A 68 -11.43 4.59 -2.46
CA LEU A 68 -12.59 4.39 -3.31
C LEU A 68 -12.41 5.11 -4.67
N PRO A 69 -13.01 4.61 -5.76
CA PRO A 69 -12.72 5.10 -7.11
C PRO A 69 -12.92 6.60 -7.30
N GLY A 70 -13.97 7.16 -6.69
CA GLY A 70 -14.28 8.59 -6.79
C GLY A 70 -13.19 9.50 -6.22
N ILE A 71 -12.51 9.10 -5.14
CA ILE A 71 -11.42 9.90 -4.57
C ILE A 71 -10.07 9.61 -5.23
N GLN A 72 -9.85 8.40 -5.75
CA GLN A 72 -8.59 8.07 -6.40
C GLN A 72 -8.26 9.01 -7.55
N ASP A 73 -9.24 9.35 -8.39
CA ASP A 73 -9.02 10.26 -9.52
C ASP A 73 -8.66 11.67 -9.04
N LYS A 74 -9.31 12.17 -7.98
CA LYS A 74 -8.97 13.46 -7.36
C LYS A 74 -7.53 13.47 -6.85
N VAL A 75 -7.12 12.43 -6.11
CA VAL A 75 -5.76 12.32 -5.55
C VAL A 75 -4.72 12.24 -6.67
N ARG A 76 -4.98 11.49 -7.74
CA ARG A 76 -4.09 11.43 -8.91
C ARG A 76 -3.97 12.78 -9.60
N CYS A 77 -5.07 13.49 -9.84
CA CYS A 77 -5.03 14.82 -10.44
C CYS A 77 -4.24 15.81 -9.56
N THR A 78 -4.52 15.87 -8.26
CA THR A 78 -3.79 16.75 -7.34
C THR A 78 -2.30 16.43 -7.29
N SER A 79 -1.93 15.14 -7.31
CA SER A 79 -0.52 14.73 -7.41
C SER A 79 0.11 15.19 -8.72
N MET A 80 -0.61 15.06 -9.84
CA MET A 80 -0.10 15.44 -11.16
C MET A 80 0.12 16.95 -11.26
N ASP A 81 -0.85 17.74 -10.78
CA ASP A 81 -0.74 19.19 -10.77
C ASP A 81 0.42 19.66 -9.88
N PHE A 82 0.65 18.96 -8.75
CA PHE A 82 1.81 19.21 -7.90
C PHE A 82 3.12 18.95 -8.63
N LEU A 83 3.28 17.79 -9.29
CA LEU A 83 4.51 17.45 -10.04
C LEU A 83 4.77 18.47 -11.15
N LYS A 84 3.74 18.84 -11.92
CA LYS A 84 3.84 19.85 -12.98
C LYS A 84 4.26 21.21 -12.46
N THR A 85 3.70 21.62 -11.32
CA THR A 85 4.06 22.89 -10.71
C THR A 85 5.50 22.85 -10.21
N LEU A 86 5.90 21.77 -9.53
CA LEU A 86 7.25 21.58 -9.01
C LEU A 86 8.31 21.68 -10.12
N ASP A 87 8.09 21.07 -11.28
CA ASP A 87 8.98 21.14 -12.45
C ASP A 87 9.21 22.57 -12.96
N THR A 88 8.22 23.45 -12.78
CA THR A 88 8.33 24.84 -13.22
C THR A 88 9.07 25.75 -12.24
N LEU A 89 9.26 25.32 -10.98
CA LEU A 89 9.85 26.16 -9.95
C LEU A 89 11.36 26.30 -10.14
N GLU A 90 11.85 27.54 -10.16
CA GLU A 90 13.29 27.83 -10.24
C GLU A 90 14.07 27.23 -9.05
N ALA A 91 13.44 27.15 -7.87
CA ALA A 91 14.02 26.50 -6.72
C ALA A 91 14.19 24.99 -6.91
N PHE A 92 13.26 24.33 -7.61
CA PHE A 92 13.42 22.92 -7.97
C PHE A 92 14.58 22.74 -8.95
N LYS A 93 14.63 23.56 -10.01
CA LYS A 93 15.72 23.56 -11.01
C LYS A 93 17.10 23.78 -10.37
N LYS A 94 17.20 24.67 -9.39
CA LYS A 94 18.43 24.91 -8.61
C LYS A 94 18.93 23.65 -7.89
N HIS A 95 18.02 22.82 -7.40
CA HIS A 95 18.32 21.59 -6.65
C HIS A 95 18.17 20.31 -7.51
N LEU A 96 18.01 20.45 -8.83
CA LEU A 96 17.92 19.32 -9.76
C LEU A 96 19.12 18.34 -9.68
N PRO A 97 20.37 18.78 -9.42
CA PRO A 97 21.51 17.85 -9.25
C PRO A 97 21.37 16.91 -8.04
N ASP A 98 20.57 17.27 -7.04
CA ASP A 98 20.25 16.38 -5.92
C ASP A 98 19.15 15.36 -6.28
N PHE A 99 18.45 15.59 -7.40
CA PHE A 99 17.37 14.75 -7.89
C PHE A 99 17.83 13.76 -8.96
N THR A 100 18.73 14.17 -9.86
CA THR A 100 19.30 13.29 -10.90
C THR A 100 20.81 13.38 -10.97
N VAL A 101 21.44 12.24 -11.30
CA VAL A 101 22.89 12.15 -11.51
C VAL A 101 23.32 12.89 -12.80
N GLU A 102 22.40 13.03 -13.76
CA GLU A 102 22.61 13.75 -15.01
C GLU A 102 22.06 15.18 -14.90
N ALA A 103 22.80 16.07 -14.22
CA ALA A 103 22.43 17.46 -13.93
C ALA A 103 22.09 18.35 -15.16
N GLU A 104 22.26 17.85 -16.39
CA GLU A 104 22.05 18.60 -17.64
C GLU A 104 20.75 18.23 -18.39
N LYS A 105 20.02 17.19 -17.99
CA LYS A 105 18.74 16.85 -18.62
C LYS A 105 17.57 17.37 -17.80
N GLU A 106 16.68 18.12 -18.45
CA GLU A 106 15.35 18.39 -17.91
C GLU A 106 14.68 17.07 -17.54
N VAL A 107 14.12 17.02 -16.34
CA VAL A 107 13.39 15.86 -15.84
C VAL A 107 11.92 16.19 -15.96
N ASP A 108 11.19 15.38 -16.73
CA ASP A 108 9.73 15.41 -16.74
C ASP A 108 9.26 14.51 -15.58
N LEU A 109 8.84 15.10 -14.46
CA LEU A 109 8.43 14.31 -13.29
C LEU A 109 7.17 13.50 -13.53
N GLU A 110 6.30 13.92 -14.46
CA GLU A 110 5.10 13.18 -14.87
C GLU A 110 5.49 11.86 -15.56
N GLN A 111 6.56 11.87 -16.36
CA GLN A 111 7.09 10.66 -17.00
C GLN A 111 8.07 9.87 -16.13
N TYR A 112 8.73 10.54 -15.19
CA TYR A 112 9.73 9.94 -14.30
C TYR A 112 9.10 8.91 -13.36
N PHE A 113 7.94 9.21 -12.81
CA PHE A 113 7.25 8.35 -11.85
C PHE A 113 6.17 7.51 -12.51
N GLN A 114 6.31 6.19 -12.39
CA GLN A 114 5.30 5.24 -12.85
C GLN A 114 4.25 5.04 -11.75
N ALA A 115 3.02 5.48 -12.01
CA ALA A 115 1.87 5.21 -11.15
C ALA A 115 1.32 3.80 -11.45
N ASN A 116 1.22 2.97 -10.41
CA ASN A 116 0.76 1.58 -10.57
C ASN A 116 -0.49 1.33 -9.73
N GLY A 117 -1.53 0.82 -10.41
CA GLY A 117 -2.69 0.19 -9.77
C GLY A 117 -3.61 1.09 -8.96
N ALA A 118 -4.44 0.45 -8.14
CA ALA A 118 -5.36 1.12 -7.22
C ALA A 118 -4.59 1.76 -6.06
N LEU A 119 -4.92 3.03 -5.75
CA LEU A 119 -4.29 3.73 -4.63
C LEU A 119 -4.72 3.10 -3.31
N HIS A 120 -3.75 2.85 -2.44
CA HIS A 120 -3.96 2.25 -1.14
C HIS A 120 -2.92 2.74 -0.12
N CYS A 121 -3.28 2.66 1.16
CA CYS A 121 -2.38 2.82 2.30
C CYS A 121 -2.18 1.45 2.94
N THR A 122 -0.98 0.87 2.77
CA THR A 122 -0.66 -0.45 3.33
C THR A 122 -0.51 -0.36 4.85
N THR A 123 -1.12 -1.31 5.56
CA THR A 123 -0.89 -1.51 7.00
C THR A 123 0.18 -2.58 7.23
N LYS A 124 -0.13 -3.85 6.95
CA LYS A 124 0.78 -4.99 7.13
C LYS A 124 1.03 -5.74 5.83
N PHE A 125 2.31 -5.87 5.48
CA PHE A 125 2.75 -6.85 4.48
C PHE A 125 2.84 -8.24 5.10
N CYS A 126 2.24 -9.23 4.44
CA CYS A 126 2.07 -10.58 4.98
C CYS A 126 2.81 -11.65 4.17
N ASP A 127 3.08 -11.42 2.88
CA ASP A 127 3.62 -12.42 1.95
C ASP A 127 2.96 -13.80 2.10
N TYR A 128 1.62 -13.81 2.13
CA TYR A 128 0.82 -15.03 2.31
C TYR A 128 1.18 -15.81 3.59
N GLY A 129 1.53 -15.11 4.66
CA GLY A 129 1.91 -15.68 5.95
C GLY A 129 3.39 -15.96 6.15
N LYS A 130 4.24 -15.65 5.16
CA LYS A 130 5.69 -15.81 5.27
C LYS A 130 6.37 -14.66 6.00
N ALA A 131 5.79 -13.45 5.95
CA ALA A 131 6.32 -12.31 6.67
C ALA A 131 6.13 -12.48 8.18
N GLU A 132 7.12 -12.04 8.95
CA GLU A 132 7.06 -12.07 10.42
C GLU A 132 5.85 -11.26 10.92
N GLY A 133 5.15 -11.78 11.92
CA GLY A 133 3.98 -11.10 12.50
C GLY A 133 2.72 -11.14 11.63
N ALA A 134 2.74 -11.78 10.45
CA ALA A 134 1.62 -11.76 9.52
C ALA A 134 0.36 -12.44 10.10
N LYS A 135 0.54 -13.57 10.77
CA LYS A 135 -0.57 -14.31 11.38
C LYS A 135 -1.09 -13.58 12.62
N GLU A 136 -0.16 -13.12 13.46
CA GLU A 136 -0.47 -12.36 14.67
C GLU A 136 -1.22 -11.07 14.36
N TYR A 137 -0.90 -10.41 13.25
CA TYR A 137 -1.64 -9.25 12.76
C TYR A 137 -3.03 -9.61 12.27
N ALA A 138 -3.17 -10.68 11.47
CA ALA A 138 -4.46 -11.11 10.94
C ALA A 138 -5.42 -11.60 12.04
N ASP A 139 -4.91 -12.23 13.09
CA ASP A 139 -5.67 -12.73 14.24
C ASP A 139 -6.06 -11.60 15.24
N LYS A 140 -5.71 -10.33 14.96
CA LYS A 140 -6.12 -9.20 15.81
C LYS A 140 -7.65 -9.01 15.72
N PRO A 141 -8.38 -8.92 16.86
CA PRO A 141 -9.82 -8.68 16.85
C PRO A 141 -10.23 -7.45 16.04
N ALA A 142 -9.48 -6.35 16.15
CA ALA A 142 -9.74 -5.13 15.37
C ALA A 142 -9.61 -5.35 13.86
N VAL A 143 -8.64 -6.15 13.41
CA VAL A 143 -8.46 -6.46 11.98
C VAL A 143 -9.62 -7.27 11.46
N GLU A 144 -10.07 -8.28 12.21
CA GLU A 144 -11.26 -9.06 11.84
C GLU A 144 -12.51 -8.16 11.84
N GLU A 145 -12.81 -7.48 12.95
CA GLU A 145 -14.03 -6.68 13.14
C GLU A 145 -14.18 -5.55 12.14
N LEU A 146 -13.08 -4.89 11.76
CA LEU A 146 -13.10 -3.75 10.85
C LEU A 146 -12.85 -4.13 9.39
N TYR A 147 -12.64 -5.42 9.09
CA TYR A 147 -12.42 -5.89 7.72
C TYR A 147 -13.64 -5.58 6.84
N GLY A 148 -13.43 -4.79 5.80
CA GLY A 148 -14.48 -4.31 4.90
C GLY A 148 -15.13 -2.99 5.30
N SER A 149 -14.80 -2.44 6.47
CA SER A 149 -15.32 -1.13 6.89
C SER A 149 -14.71 0.01 6.07
N VAL A 150 -15.48 1.08 5.90
CA VAL A 150 -15.06 2.30 5.23
C VAL A 150 -14.53 3.29 6.26
N PHE A 151 -13.37 3.86 5.96
CA PHE A 151 -12.68 4.87 6.74
C PHE A 151 -12.47 6.14 5.91
N GLU A 152 -12.28 7.25 6.61
CA GLU A 152 -11.82 8.49 6.02
C GLU A 152 -10.33 8.68 6.37
N LEU A 153 -9.46 8.58 5.38
CA LEU A 153 -8.03 8.86 5.53
C LEU A 153 -7.76 10.35 5.34
N SER A 154 -6.92 10.93 6.19
CA SER A 154 -6.48 12.32 6.09
C SER A 154 -5.14 12.38 5.37
N LEU A 155 -5.13 12.80 4.10
CA LEU A 155 -3.89 13.03 3.36
C LEU A 155 -3.38 14.43 3.68
N SER A 156 -2.33 14.54 4.49
CA SER A 156 -1.89 15.80 5.09
C SER A 156 -0.73 16.49 4.34
N ALA A 157 -0.01 15.75 3.52
CA ALA A 157 1.08 16.29 2.71
C ALA A 157 1.29 15.45 1.44
N LEU A 158 1.82 16.08 0.40
CA LEU A 158 2.42 15.40 -0.75
C LEU A 158 3.94 15.49 -0.63
N PHE A 159 4.66 14.47 -1.05
CA PHE A 159 6.11 14.49 -1.05
C PHE A 159 6.69 13.82 -2.28
N VAL A 160 7.88 14.29 -2.65
CA VAL A 160 8.64 13.82 -3.80
C VAL A 160 10.08 13.58 -3.34
N THR A 161 10.64 12.45 -3.71
CA THR A 161 12.07 12.13 -3.59
C THR A 161 12.58 11.67 -4.95
N PRO A 162 13.89 11.50 -5.15
CA PRO A 162 14.40 10.91 -6.39
C PRO A 162 13.89 9.49 -6.65
N ARG A 163 13.30 8.83 -5.66
CA ARG A 163 12.86 7.43 -5.76
C ARG A 163 11.34 7.33 -5.91
N THR A 164 10.59 8.16 -5.19
CA THR A 164 9.15 7.99 -5.06
C THR A 164 8.41 9.32 -4.97
N VAL A 165 7.13 9.29 -5.38
CA VAL A 165 6.13 10.31 -5.05
C VAL A 165 5.03 9.67 -4.21
N GLY A 166 4.66 10.33 -3.12
CA GLY A 166 3.70 9.81 -2.16
C GLY A 166 2.86 10.88 -1.48
N ALA A 167 1.78 10.45 -0.85
CA ALA A 167 0.98 11.26 0.07
C ALA A 167 1.14 10.73 1.49
N ARG A 168 1.41 11.62 2.45
CA ARG A 168 1.41 11.30 3.88
C ARG A 168 -0.02 11.10 4.36
N VAL A 169 -0.26 10.01 5.09
CA VAL A 169 -1.54 9.75 5.76
C VAL A 169 -1.37 10.05 7.25
N SER A 170 -2.21 10.94 7.78
CA SER A 170 -2.33 11.16 9.23
C SER A 170 -3.40 10.24 9.78
N LEU A 171 -2.99 9.18 10.50
CA LEU A 171 -3.90 8.21 11.08
C LEU A 171 -4.59 8.76 12.34
N SER A 172 -5.89 8.46 12.49
CA SER A 172 -6.63 8.68 13.73
C SER A 172 -6.32 7.61 14.79
N GLU A 173 -6.74 7.83 16.04
CA GLU A 173 -6.60 6.84 17.11
C GLU A 173 -7.25 5.50 16.75
N ASP A 174 -8.46 5.53 16.17
CA ASP A 174 -9.16 4.34 15.71
C ASP A 174 -8.40 3.61 14.59
N GLN A 175 -7.81 4.35 13.65
CA GLN A 175 -7.02 3.77 12.56
C GLN A 175 -5.70 3.19 13.05
N LEU A 176 -5.10 3.77 14.10
CA LEU A 176 -3.88 3.25 14.74
C LEU A 176 -4.12 1.87 15.38
N THR A 177 -5.35 1.50 15.74
CA THR A 177 -5.65 0.14 16.21
C THR A 177 -5.38 -0.94 15.14
N LEU A 178 -5.51 -0.57 13.86
CA LEU A 178 -5.20 -1.39 12.70
C LEU A 178 -3.73 -1.30 12.27
N TRP A 179 -2.92 -0.46 12.92
CA TRP A 179 -1.50 -0.34 12.61
C TRP A 179 -0.72 -1.54 13.21
N PRO A 180 0.28 -2.10 12.50
CA PRO A 180 1.06 -3.22 13.03
C PRO A 180 1.94 -2.80 14.19
N ALA A 181 2.06 -3.65 15.21
CA ALA A 181 2.86 -3.34 16.41
C ALA A 181 4.38 -3.47 16.17
N ASP A 182 4.76 -4.07 15.06
CA ASP A 182 6.14 -4.28 14.61
C ASP A 182 6.55 -3.32 13.49
N ALA A 183 5.64 -2.48 12.98
CA ALA A 183 5.89 -1.58 11.86
C ALA A 183 7.06 -0.62 12.11
N GLU A 184 7.16 -0.06 13.33
CA GLU A 184 8.25 0.85 13.70
C GLU A 184 9.58 0.10 13.82
N LYS A 185 9.58 -1.13 14.32
CA LYS A 185 10.81 -1.95 14.42
C LYS A 185 11.35 -2.30 13.04
N GLU A 186 10.46 -2.72 12.12
CA GLU A 186 10.82 -2.94 10.72
C GLU A 186 11.40 -1.67 10.10
N ALA A 187 10.78 -0.51 10.36
CA ALA A 187 11.25 0.76 9.85
C ALA A 187 12.63 1.15 10.36
N VAL A 188 12.91 0.98 11.66
CA VAL A 188 14.19 1.33 12.28
C VAL A 188 15.37 0.55 11.69
N SER A 189 15.12 -0.68 11.22
CA SER A 189 16.17 -1.48 10.56
C SER A 189 16.69 -0.86 9.25
N VAL A 190 15.88 -0.02 8.60
CA VAL A 190 16.19 0.65 7.33
C VAL A 190 16.48 2.14 7.53
N VAL A 191 15.67 2.81 8.35
CA VAL A 191 15.76 4.23 8.69
C VAL A 191 15.92 4.34 10.21
N PRO A 192 17.15 4.29 10.76
CA PRO A 192 17.37 4.30 12.21
C PRO A 192 16.75 5.49 12.93
N ALA A 193 16.69 6.66 12.26
CA ALA A 193 16.07 7.87 12.79
C ALA A 193 14.54 7.75 13.01
N ALA A 194 13.90 6.71 12.44
CA ALA A 194 12.49 6.45 12.68
C ALA A 194 12.19 5.98 14.12
N ALA A 195 13.20 5.63 14.92
CA ALA A 195 13.03 5.11 16.28
C ALA A 195 12.35 6.11 17.22
N THR A 196 12.44 7.41 16.94
CA THR A 196 11.86 8.48 17.75
C THR A 196 10.52 8.99 17.20
N LEU A 197 10.13 8.53 16.01
CA LEU A 197 8.89 8.97 15.37
C LEU A 197 7.66 8.29 16.02
N PRO A 198 6.52 8.99 16.09
CA PRO A 198 5.28 8.39 16.59
C PRO A 198 4.82 7.19 15.74
N ALA A 199 4.09 6.27 16.38
CA ALA A 199 3.48 5.15 15.67
C ALA A 199 2.58 5.63 14.52
N GLY A 200 2.61 4.91 13.39
CA GLY A 200 1.85 5.30 12.21
C GLY A 200 2.52 6.36 11.32
N SER A 201 3.69 6.89 11.69
CA SER A 201 4.40 7.90 10.88
C SER A 201 4.76 7.43 9.47
N ARG A 202 4.85 6.12 9.25
CA ARG A 202 5.12 5.51 7.94
C ARG A 202 3.86 5.41 7.06
N ALA A 203 2.67 5.75 7.56
CA ALA A 203 1.43 5.63 6.80
C ALA A 203 1.43 6.58 5.59
N HIS A 204 1.27 6.01 4.39
CA HIS A 204 1.36 6.73 3.14
C HIS A 204 0.52 6.07 2.04
N VAL A 205 0.20 6.85 1.02
CA VAL A 205 -0.27 6.34 -0.28
C VAL A 205 0.85 6.55 -1.28
N THR A 206 1.31 5.48 -1.93
CA THR A 206 2.28 5.59 -3.03
C THR A 206 1.56 6.06 -4.28
N LEU A 207 2.04 7.16 -4.86
CA LEU A 207 1.46 7.79 -6.05
C LEU A 207 2.26 7.45 -7.31
N GLY A 208 3.55 7.16 -7.16
CA GLY A 208 4.41 6.69 -8.24
C GLY A 208 5.83 6.38 -7.76
N CYS A 209 6.55 5.58 -8.55
CA CYS A 209 7.92 5.16 -8.27
C CYS A 209 8.79 5.37 -9.51
N ALA A 210 10.07 5.71 -9.30
CA ALA A 210 11.06 5.72 -10.35
C ALA A 210 11.31 4.29 -10.87
N GLU A 211 11.92 4.17 -12.05
CA GLU A 211 12.24 2.88 -12.64
C GLU A 211 13.09 2.01 -11.69
N GLY A 212 12.66 0.76 -11.48
CA GLY A 212 13.35 -0.19 -10.61
C GLY A 212 13.17 0.04 -9.10
N VAL A 213 12.40 1.05 -8.70
CA VAL A 213 12.08 1.32 -7.28
C VAL A 213 10.81 0.59 -6.87
N GLU A 214 10.88 -0.17 -5.78
CA GLU A 214 9.74 -0.87 -5.22
C GLU A 214 8.85 0.09 -4.38
N PRO A 215 7.50 -0.04 -4.41
CA PRO A 215 6.58 0.87 -3.73
C PRO A 215 6.75 0.96 -2.21
N GLN A 216 7.34 -0.05 -1.57
CA GLN A 216 7.70 -0.03 -0.16
C GLN A 216 8.62 1.14 0.21
N GLN A 217 9.46 1.58 -0.73
CA GLN A 217 10.43 2.64 -0.53
C GLN A 217 9.78 3.96 -0.13
N THR A 218 8.57 4.24 -0.62
CA THR A 218 7.82 5.48 -0.36
C THR A 218 7.60 5.71 1.13
N GLY A 219 7.35 4.64 1.89
CA GLY A 219 7.21 4.74 3.35
C GLY A 219 8.52 5.06 4.06
N PHE A 220 9.65 4.56 3.58
CA PHE A 220 10.96 4.89 4.14
C PHE A 220 11.38 6.31 3.81
N ASP A 221 11.11 6.74 2.57
CA ASP A 221 11.33 8.10 2.11
C ASP A 221 10.56 9.13 2.95
N LEU A 222 9.30 8.82 3.28
CA LEU A 222 8.50 9.64 4.19
C LEU A 222 9.15 9.74 5.58
N LEU A 223 9.58 8.62 6.16
CA LEU A 223 10.19 8.61 7.49
C LEU A 223 11.49 9.41 7.54
N GLU A 224 12.30 9.38 6.48
CA GLU A 224 13.50 10.22 6.39
C GLU A 224 13.15 11.71 6.46
N ILE A 225 12.09 12.15 5.78
CA ILE A 225 11.63 13.54 5.82
C ILE A 225 11.13 13.90 7.22
N LEU A 226 10.28 13.05 7.82
CA LEU A 226 9.70 13.29 9.14
C LEU A 226 10.76 13.31 10.25
N ALA A 227 11.79 12.49 10.15
CA ALA A 227 12.90 12.49 11.09
C ALA A 227 13.64 13.84 11.10
N LEU A 228 13.87 14.43 9.93
CA LEU A 228 14.51 15.76 9.83
C LEU A 228 13.63 16.84 10.48
N GLN A 229 12.31 16.79 10.27
CA GLN A 229 11.37 17.69 10.92
C GLN A 229 11.43 17.55 12.45
N GLN A 230 11.51 16.33 12.97
CA GLN A 230 11.59 16.07 14.41
C GLN A 230 12.90 16.58 15.03
N GLU A 231 14.00 16.52 14.27
CA GLU A 231 15.30 17.09 14.66
C GLU A 231 15.33 18.63 14.62
N GLY A 232 14.21 19.29 14.30
CA GLY A 232 14.10 20.74 14.21
C GLY A 232 14.61 21.31 12.89
N GLN A 233 14.81 20.48 11.86
CA GLN A 233 15.08 20.97 10.52
C GLN A 233 13.75 21.30 9.85
N GLU A 234 13.46 22.60 9.69
CA GLU A 234 12.24 23.07 9.03
C GLU A 234 12.29 22.91 7.49
N GLY A 235 13.46 22.55 6.95
CA GLY A 235 13.74 22.58 5.52
C GLY A 235 13.95 24.00 4.99
N GLU A 236 14.48 24.13 3.77
CA GLU A 236 14.44 25.41 3.04
C GLU A 236 12.97 25.63 2.62
N LEU A 237 12.26 26.54 3.30
CA LEU A 237 10.94 26.98 2.85
C LEU A 237 11.11 27.67 1.50
N VAL A 238 10.56 27.04 0.47
CA VAL A 238 10.75 27.49 -0.91
C VAL A 238 9.64 28.45 -1.31
N GLU A 239 8.38 28.06 -1.10
CA GLU A 239 7.24 28.85 -1.53
C GLU A 239 5.96 28.48 -0.77
N GLU A 240 5.09 29.46 -0.56
CA GLU A 240 3.70 29.22 -0.15
C GLU A 240 2.84 29.10 -1.41
N MET A 241 2.49 27.86 -1.75
CA MET A 241 1.67 27.54 -2.92
C MET A 241 0.18 27.64 -2.58
N GLU A 242 -0.69 27.61 -3.59
CA GLU A 242 -2.15 27.57 -3.38
C GLU A 242 -2.57 26.37 -2.52
N LEU A 243 -1.96 25.21 -2.74
CA LEU A 243 -2.25 23.97 -2.01
C LEU A 243 -1.63 23.91 -0.61
N GLY A 244 -0.62 24.74 -0.32
CA GLY A 244 0.07 24.78 0.97
C GLY A 244 1.56 25.10 0.86
N SER A 245 2.31 24.83 1.93
CA SER A 245 3.72 25.25 2.06
C SER A 245 4.67 24.19 1.51
N LEU A 246 5.53 24.57 0.56
CA LEU A 246 6.56 23.70 -0.01
C LEU A 246 7.91 23.92 0.67
N ALA A 247 8.51 22.84 1.17
CA ALA A 247 9.83 22.85 1.77
C ALA A 247 10.76 21.80 1.17
N TYR A 248 12.04 22.16 1.06
CA TYR A 248 13.11 21.28 0.60
C TYR A 248 13.97 20.78 1.76
N TYR A 249 14.18 19.47 1.84
CA TYR A 249 14.88 18.78 2.94
C TYR A 249 16.24 18.21 2.52
N GLY A 250 16.81 18.67 1.41
CA GLY A 250 18.09 18.15 0.89
C GLY A 250 17.94 16.80 0.19
N LYS A 251 18.92 16.43 -0.63
CA LYS A 251 18.97 15.13 -1.35
C LYS A 251 17.72 14.85 -2.20
N GLY A 252 17.18 15.89 -2.83
CA GLY A 252 16.01 15.78 -3.70
C GLY A 252 14.69 15.52 -2.96
N ARG A 253 14.64 15.71 -1.63
CA ARG A 253 13.44 15.48 -0.81
C ARG A 253 12.62 16.76 -0.71
N TRP A 254 11.41 16.73 -1.24
CA TRP A 254 10.45 17.82 -1.27
C TRP A 254 9.18 17.41 -0.52
N LEU A 255 8.65 18.31 0.30
CA LEU A 255 7.41 18.10 1.04
C LEU A 255 6.50 19.31 0.87
N LEU A 256 5.34 19.10 0.29
CA LEU A 256 4.23 20.05 0.23
C LEU A 256 3.27 19.73 1.39
N SER A 257 3.34 20.53 2.45
CA SER A 257 2.39 20.45 3.56
C SER A 257 1.07 21.09 3.13
N LEU A 258 0.00 20.30 3.06
CA LEU A 258 -1.28 20.80 2.56
C LEU A 258 -1.93 21.72 3.59
N ARG A 259 -2.45 22.87 3.13
CA ARG A 259 -3.18 23.81 3.99
C ARG A 259 -4.43 23.17 4.58
N GLU A 260 -5.13 22.40 3.76
CA GLU A 260 -6.27 21.59 4.16
C GLU A 260 -6.01 20.13 3.74
N PRO A 261 -6.03 19.17 4.68
CA PRO A 261 -5.86 17.76 4.32
C PRO A 261 -6.95 17.28 3.35
N VAL A 262 -6.56 16.44 2.39
CA VAL A 262 -7.54 15.77 1.53
C VAL A 262 -8.16 14.61 2.29
N SER A 263 -9.46 14.73 2.58
CA SER A 263 -10.27 13.60 3.06
C SER A 263 -10.42 12.56 1.93
N ALA A 264 -10.00 11.33 2.22
CA ALA A 264 -10.06 10.23 1.27
C ALA A 264 -10.78 9.00 1.84
N GLN A 265 -11.97 8.73 1.29
CA GLN A 265 -12.71 7.51 1.62
C GLN A 265 -11.94 6.28 1.13
N ALA A 266 -11.73 5.32 2.02
CA ALA A 266 -11.02 4.09 1.73
C ALA A 266 -11.65 2.91 2.48
N CYS A 267 -11.65 1.72 1.86
CA CYS A 267 -12.11 0.49 2.49
C CYS A 267 -10.92 -0.27 3.08
N PHE A 268 -10.98 -0.61 4.36
CA PHE A 268 -9.98 -1.50 4.95
C PHE A 268 -10.21 -2.93 4.45
N SER A 269 -9.23 -3.49 3.75
CA SER A 269 -9.34 -4.82 3.14
C SER A 269 -7.95 -5.43 2.95
N SER A 270 -7.84 -6.40 2.04
CA SER A 270 -6.57 -7.04 1.71
C SER A 270 -6.42 -7.33 0.22
N LEU A 271 -5.16 -7.38 -0.22
CA LEU A 271 -4.80 -7.76 -1.59
C LEU A 271 -4.21 -9.17 -1.62
N TYR A 272 -4.69 -9.99 -2.52
CA TYR A 272 -4.04 -11.24 -2.90
C TYR A 272 -3.43 -11.00 -4.29
N GLY A 273 -2.10 -10.86 -4.36
CA GLY A 273 -1.39 -10.77 -5.66
C GLY A 273 -1.04 -12.15 -6.24
N PRO A 274 -0.53 -12.23 -7.47
CA PRO A 274 0.12 -13.44 -7.97
C PRO A 274 1.43 -13.68 -7.21
N LYS A 275 1.73 -14.94 -6.85
CA LYS A 275 3.05 -15.27 -6.29
C LYS A 275 4.10 -15.02 -7.38
N LYS A 276 5.22 -14.37 -7.03
CA LYS A 276 6.41 -14.36 -7.90
C LYS A 276 6.73 -15.82 -8.22
N ALA A 277 6.79 -16.17 -9.51
CA ALA A 277 7.11 -17.53 -9.91
C ALA A 277 8.49 -17.88 -9.35
N ASP A 278 8.59 -18.98 -8.60
CA ASP A 278 9.87 -19.51 -8.17
C ASP A 278 10.73 -19.75 -9.42
N THR A 279 11.81 -18.98 -9.56
CA THR A 279 12.78 -19.09 -10.67
C THR A 279 13.56 -20.40 -10.66
N THR A 280 13.23 -21.35 -9.77
CA THR A 280 13.79 -22.69 -9.70
C THR A 280 13.10 -23.72 -10.60
N LYS A 281 12.01 -23.39 -11.30
CA LYS A 281 11.48 -24.28 -12.35
C LYS A 281 12.21 -24.06 -13.67
N LYS A 282 13.21 -24.91 -13.91
CA LYS A 282 13.84 -25.13 -15.22
C LYS A 282 12.79 -25.11 -16.34
N ASP A 283 13.07 -24.31 -17.36
CA ASP A 283 12.40 -24.31 -18.66
C ASP A 283 12.17 -25.73 -19.16
N GLY A 284 10.90 -26.13 -19.30
CA GLY A 284 10.57 -27.41 -19.87
C GLY A 284 9.25 -28.04 -19.43
N ASP A 285 8.13 -27.33 -19.50
CA ASP A 285 6.92 -27.98 -20.02
C ASP A 285 5.88 -26.96 -20.50
N LYS A 286 5.76 -26.83 -21.83
CA LYS A 286 4.56 -26.26 -22.43
C LYS A 286 3.41 -27.22 -22.18
N LYS A 287 2.48 -26.92 -21.27
CA LYS A 287 1.14 -27.54 -21.35
C LYS A 287 -0.03 -26.75 -20.75
N LYS A 288 -0.93 -26.45 -21.68
CA LYS A 288 -2.40 -26.29 -21.62
C LYS A 288 -2.99 -25.29 -20.63
N LYS A 289 -3.52 -24.20 -21.21
CA LYS A 289 -4.57 -23.35 -20.62
C LYS A 289 -5.72 -24.23 -20.12
N GLN A 290 -5.84 -24.39 -18.80
CA GLN A 290 -7.08 -24.86 -18.19
C GLN A 290 -8.10 -23.72 -18.31
N LYS A 291 -9.13 -23.93 -19.14
CA LYS A 291 -10.32 -23.07 -19.12
C LYS A 291 -11.03 -23.32 -17.79
N CYS A 292 -10.90 -22.39 -16.86
CA CYS A 292 -11.73 -22.39 -15.66
C CYS A 292 -13.08 -21.78 -16.06
N THR A 293 -14.07 -22.63 -16.32
CA THR A 293 -15.46 -22.21 -16.43
C THR A 293 -15.97 -21.96 -15.01
N ILE A 294 -16.32 -20.72 -14.70
CA ILE A 294 -17.07 -20.40 -13.49
C ILE A 294 -18.52 -20.80 -13.77
N LEU A 295 -19.03 -21.78 -13.01
CA LEU A 295 -20.46 -22.04 -12.84
C LEU A 295 -20.91 -21.37 -11.56
#